data_AF-A0A9X7VZH9-F1
#
_entry.id   AF-A0A9X7VZH9-F1
#
_cell.length_a   1.000
_cell.length_b   1.000
_cell.length_c   1.000
_cell.angle_alpha   90.00
_cell.angle_beta   90.00
_cell.angle_gamma   90.00
#
_symmetry.space_group_name_H-M   'P 1'
#
loop_
_entity.id
_entity.type
_entity.pdbx_description
1 polymer ?
#
loop_
_entity_poly.entity_id
_entity_poly.type
_entity_poly.pdbx_seq_one_letter_code
_entity_poly.pdbx_strand_id
1 'polypeptide(L)'
;MDWTFYSPSKGLLTMDQVVEDVLSEIEGSADSKVRIMVGTDSQPKPASRSVTFVTAIIVHRVGKGGRYYVHREQHHHLYALRQRMMTEAAYSLQIGGLLSEQLGRTKKSWPIEVHLDIGEKGATKQVVREIVAWITQSGYEAKIKPDAYGASKVADRYTKHG
;
A
#
# COMPACT_ATOMS: atom_id res chain seq x y z
N MET A 1 2.04 -5.33 16.30
CA MET A 1 1.00 -5.71 15.33
C MET A 1 1.70 -6.56 14.31
N ASP A 2 1.28 -7.82 14.15
CA ASP A 2 1.96 -8.74 13.27
C ASP A 2 1.33 -8.67 11.88
N TRP A 3 2.02 -8.03 10.95
CA TRP A 3 1.56 -7.90 9.57
C TRP A 3 1.73 -9.23 8.84
N THR A 4 0.62 -9.76 8.34
CA THR A 4 0.59 -10.94 7.48
C THR A 4 -0.04 -10.60 6.14
N PHE A 5 0.57 -11.08 5.07
CA PHE A 5 0.17 -10.77 3.71
C PHE A 5 -0.11 -12.05 2.92
N TYR A 6 -1.14 -12.02 2.10
CA TYR A 6 -1.40 -13.04 1.10
C TYR A 6 -0.80 -12.61 -0.25
N SER A 7 -0.05 -13.51 -0.88
CA SER A 7 0.36 -13.42 -2.28
C SER A 7 -0.20 -14.60 -3.07
N PRO A 8 -0.79 -14.40 -4.27
CA PRO A 8 -1.30 -15.52 -5.08
C PRO A 8 -0.27 -16.59 -5.41
N SER A 9 1.01 -16.22 -5.51
CA SER A 9 2.09 -17.14 -5.89
C SER A 9 2.78 -17.80 -4.69
N LYS A 10 2.57 -17.31 -3.47
CA LYS A 10 3.33 -17.72 -2.28
C LYS A 10 2.47 -18.08 -1.06
N GLY A 11 1.17 -17.77 -1.08
CA GLY A 11 0.29 -17.95 0.07
C GLY A 11 0.49 -16.87 1.14
N LEU A 12 0.31 -17.24 2.40
CA LEU A 12 0.48 -16.34 3.55
C LEU A 12 1.96 -16.15 3.90
N LEU A 13 2.34 -14.91 4.12
CA LEU A 13 3.70 -14.46 4.40
C LEU A 13 3.69 -13.48 5.57
N THR A 14 4.69 -13.55 6.44
CA THR A 14 4.99 -12.47 7.39
C THR A 14 5.62 -11.27 6.65
N MET A 15 5.69 -10.12 7.31
CA MET A 15 6.37 -8.94 6.74
C MET A 15 7.83 -9.26 6.33
N ASP A 16 8.58 -9.99 7.17
CA ASP A 16 9.96 -10.37 6.87
C ASP A 16 10.06 -11.26 5.63
N GLN A 17 9.13 -12.22 5.48
CA GLN A 17 9.07 -13.06 4.29
C GLN A 17 8.67 -12.28 3.03
N VAL A 18 7.81 -11.27 3.16
CA VAL A 18 7.51 -10.35 2.06
C VAL A 18 8.77 -9.60 1.63
N VAL A 19 9.54 -9.05 2.58
CA VAL A 19 10.80 -8.35 2.30
C VAL A 19 11.80 -9.25 1.58
N GLU A 20 12.00 -10.47 2.08
CA GLU A 20 12.91 -11.44 1.45
C GLU A 20 12.50 -11.75 0.00
N ASP A 21 11.20 -11.95 -0.22
CA ASP A 21 10.68 -12.24 -1.56
C ASP A 21 10.75 -11.02 -2.49
N VAL A 22 10.56 -9.81 -1.97
CA VAL A 22 10.75 -8.54 -2.69
C VAL A 22 12.22 -8.38 -3.10
N LEU A 23 13.17 -8.64 -2.19
CA LEU A 23 14.60 -8.58 -2.49
C LEU A 23 14.99 -9.58 -3.58
N SER A 24 14.51 -10.82 -3.49
CA SER A 24 14.73 -11.84 -4.51
C SER A 24 14.24 -11.40 -5.90
N GLU A 25 13.07 -10.77 -5.98
CA GLU A 25 12.50 -10.25 -7.24
C GLU A 25 13.34 -9.11 -7.83
N ILE A 26 13.91 -8.27 -6.97
CA ILE A 26 14.73 -7.12 -7.34
C ILE A 26 16.12 -7.56 -7.83
N GLU A 27 16.79 -8.45 -7.10
CA GLU A 27 18.13 -8.94 -7.43
C GLU A 27 18.15 -9.75 -8.73
N GLY A 28 17.10 -10.54 -8.99
CA GLY A 28 16.94 -11.25 -10.26
C GLY A 28 16.68 -10.36 -11.48
N SER A 29 16.63 -9.03 -11.30
CA SER A 29 16.17 -8.07 -12.30
C SER A 29 17.23 -7.02 -12.67
N ALA A 30 18.48 -7.46 -12.87
CA ALA A 30 19.67 -6.61 -13.10
C ALA A 30 19.51 -5.46 -14.13
N ASP A 31 18.64 -5.60 -15.15
CA ASP A 31 18.39 -4.62 -16.20
C ASP A 31 17.00 -3.95 -16.16
N SER A 32 16.15 -4.28 -15.18
CA SER A 32 14.74 -3.84 -15.18
C SER A 32 14.52 -2.70 -14.20
N LYS A 33 13.86 -1.62 -14.63
CA LYS A 33 13.34 -0.61 -13.71
C LYS A 33 12.29 -1.27 -12.80
N VAL A 34 12.56 -1.33 -11.50
CA VAL A 34 11.63 -1.82 -10.48
C VAL A 34 10.97 -0.64 -9.80
N ARG A 35 9.65 -0.72 -9.59
CA ARG A 35 8.88 0.21 -8.76
C ARG A 35 8.23 -0.55 -7.62
N ILE A 36 8.36 -0.02 -6.42
CA ILE A 36 7.71 -0.56 -5.22
C ILE A 36 6.63 0.43 -4.82
N MET A 37 5.39 -0.06 -4.75
CA MET A 37 4.22 0.76 -4.46
C MET A 37 3.51 0.19 -3.24
N VAL A 38 3.06 1.06 -2.34
CA VAL A 38 2.27 0.69 -1.17
C VAL A 38 1.01 1.54 -1.16
N GLY A 39 -0.14 0.93 -0.90
CA GLY A 39 -1.38 1.68 -0.71
C GLY A 39 -2.40 0.91 0.09
N THR A 40 -3.26 1.64 0.81
CA THR A 40 -4.37 1.07 1.58
C THR A 40 -5.69 1.63 1.08
N ASP A 41 -6.68 0.77 0.91
CA ASP A 41 -8.08 1.13 0.65
C ASP A 41 -8.98 0.67 1.81
N SER A 42 -10.12 1.32 2.00
CA SER A 42 -11.09 0.97 3.03
C SER A 42 -12.49 0.75 2.48
N GLN A 43 -13.11 -0.36 2.90
CA GLN A 43 -14.48 -0.69 2.57
C GLN A 43 -15.36 -0.66 3.83
N PRO A 44 -16.22 0.36 3.99
CA PRO A 44 -17.22 0.35 5.04
C PRO A 44 -18.28 -0.71 4.74
N LYS A 45 -18.66 -1.46 5.78
CA LYS A 45 -19.71 -2.48 5.78
C LYS A 45 -20.78 -2.07 6.80
N PRO A 46 -21.74 -1.19 6.44
CA PRO A 46 -22.72 -0.64 7.37
C PRO A 46 -23.58 -1.70 8.06
N ALA A 47 -23.95 -2.76 7.33
CA ALA A 47 -24.78 -3.86 7.85
C ALA A 47 -24.14 -4.57 9.05
N SER A 48 -22.82 -4.71 9.06
CA SER A 48 -22.05 -5.33 10.15
C SER A 48 -21.36 -4.30 11.05
N ARG A 49 -21.67 -3.01 10.89
CA ARG A 49 -21.05 -1.87 11.61
C ARG A 49 -19.52 -1.96 11.63
N SER A 50 -18.92 -2.34 10.52
CA SER A 50 -17.47 -2.56 10.43
C SER A 50 -16.85 -1.87 9.22
N VAL A 51 -15.53 -1.74 9.21
CA VAL A 51 -14.75 -1.30 8.05
C VAL A 51 -13.64 -2.32 7.82
N THR A 52 -13.40 -2.70 6.57
CA THR A 52 -12.27 -3.54 6.17
C THR A 52 -11.22 -2.66 5.52
N PHE A 53 -10.01 -2.63 6.07
CA PHE A 53 -8.84 -2.00 5.47
C PHE A 53 -8.02 -3.05 4.73
N VAL A 54 -7.53 -2.68 3.54
CA VAL A 54 -6.77 -3.57 2.67
C VAL A 54 -5.51 -2.86 2.23
N THR A 55 -4.37 -3.32 2.74
CA THR A 55 -3.05 -2.77 2.41
C THR A 55 -2.37 -3.66 1.37
N ALA A 56 -1.98 -3.07 0.25
CA ALA A 56 -1.30 -3.74 -0.85
C ALA A 56 0.15 -3.25 -0.97
N ILE A 57 1.08 -4.19 -1.06
CA ILE A 57 2.46 -3.95 -1.53
C ILE A 57 2.54 -4.49 -2.95
N ILE A 58 3.05 -3.71 -3.89
CA ILE A 58 3.26 -4.12 -5.27
C ILE A 58 4.70 -3.90 -5.67
N VAL A 59 5.32 -4.94 -6.23
CA VAL A 59 6.60 -4.86 -6.92
C VAL A 59 6.33 -4.97 -8.41
N HIS A 60 6.50 -3.88 -9.15
CA HIS A 60 6.31 -3.85 -10.59
C HIS A 60 7.65 -3.78 -11.30
N ARG A 61 7.94 -4.79 -12.13
CA ARG A 61 9.12 -4.84 -13.00
C ARG A 61 8.70 -4.42 -14.40
N VAL A 62 9.17 -3.26 -14.85
CA VAL A 62 8.78 -2.72 -16.16
C VAL A 62 9.12 -3.72 -17.27
N GLY A 63 8.11 -4.16 -18.01
CA GLY A 63 8.24 -5.14 -19.11
C GLY A 63 8.25 -6.62 -18.70
N LYS A 64 8.24 -6.95 -17.39
CA LYS A 64 8.31 -8.33 -16.89
C LYS A 64 7.16 -8.72 -15.95
N GLY A 65 6.15 -7.85 -15.81
CA GLY A 65 5.01 -8.05 -14.92
C GLY A 65 5.29 -7.60 -13.49
N GLY A 66 4.48 -8.05 -12.54
CA GLY A 66 4.60 -7.63 -11.14
C GLY A 66 4.09 -8.66 -10.16
N ARG A 67 4.48 -8.46 -8.90
CA ARG A 67 4.06 -9.25 -7.76
C ARG A 67 3.34 -8.34 -6.78
N TYR A 68 2.37 -8.90 -6.06
CA TYR A 68 1.67 -8.14 -5.05
C TYR A 68 1.36 -8.99 -3.82
N TYR A 69 1.21 -8.29 -2.70
CA TYR A 69 1.00 -8.84 -1.37
C TYR A 69 -0.13 -8.04 -0.73
N VAL A 70 -1.09 -8.73 -0.12
CA VAL A 70 -2.30 -8.09 0.41
C VAL A 70 -2.49 -8.46 1.88
N HIS A 71 -2.55 -7.44 2.73
CA HIS A 71 -2.99 -7.56 4.11
C HIS A 71 -4.44 -7.08 4.23
N ARG A 72 -5.25 -7.76 5.04
CA ARG A 72 -6.64 -7.38 5.33
C ARG A 72 -6.83 -7.28 6.83
N GLU A 73 -7.40 -6.17 7.27
CA GLU A 73 -7.77 -5.94 8.67
C GLU A 73 -9.23 -5.47 8.77
N GLN A 74 -10.00 -6.04 9.69
CA GLN A 74 -11.40 -5.66 9.92
C GLN A 74 -11.55 -4.97 11.27
N HIS A 75 -12.10 -3.76 11.26
CA HIS A 75 -12.42 -3.00 12.46
C HIS A 75 -13.92 -3.06 12.73
N HIS A 76 -14.34 -3.49 13.92
CA HIS A 76 -15.76 -3.57 14.31
C HIS A 76 -16.33 -2.23 14.81
N HIS A 77 -16.08 -1.17 14.03
CA HIS A 77 -16.71 0.14 14.21
C HIS A 77 -16.74 0.88 12.88
N LEU A 78 -17.73 1.76 12.71
CA LEU A 78 -17.82 2.63 11.54
C LEU A 78 -16.95 3.85 11.73
N TYR A 79 -16.13 4.12 10.72
CA TYR A 79 -15.29 5.31 10.65
C TYR A 79 -15.94 6.37 9.78
N ALA A 80 -15.82 7.63 10.20
CA ALA A 80 -16.11 8.76 9.32
C ALA A 80 -15.11 8.75 8.14
N LEU A 81 -15.50 9.33 7.00
CA LEU A 81 -14.67 9.38 5.79
C LEU A 81 -13.26 9.92 6.07
N ARG A 82 -13.15 11.04 6.81
CA ARG A 82 -11.86 11.62 7.20
C ARG A 82 -10.99 10.62 7.96
N GLN A 83 -11.56 9.92 8.94
CA GLN A 83 -10.78 8.97 9.72
C GLN A 83 -10.32 7.79 8.86
N ARG A 84 -11.17 7.28 7.96
CA ARG A 84 -10.77 6.22 7.02
C ARG A 84 -9.58 6.64 6.17
N MET A 85 -9.63 7.82 5.58
CA MET A 85 -8.54 8.36 4.76
C MET A 85 -7.23 8.52 5.56
N MET A 86 -7.34 9.00 6.81
CA MET A 86 -6.16 9.10 7.69
C MET A 86 -5.60 7.73 8.06
N THR A 87 -6.45 6.73 8.30
CA THR A 87 -6.04 5.35 8.59
C THR A 87 -5.40 4.70 7.35
N GLU A 88 -5.96 4.89 6.16
CA GLU A 88 -5.37 4.43 4.89
C GLU A 88 -3.95 4.98 4.70
N ALA A 89 -3.77 6.28 4.92
CA ALA A 89 -2.45 6.92 4.86
C ALA A 89 -1.51 6.36 5.93
N ALA A 90 -1.98 6.20 7.17
CA ALA A 90 -1.19 5.68 8.27
C ALA A 90 -0.68 4.26 7.99
N TYR A 91 -1.53 3.38 7.48
CA TYR A 91 -1.15 2.00 7.16
C TYR A 91 -0.17 1.94 6.00
N SER A 92 -0.39 2.75 4.96
CA SER A 92 0.52 2.85 3.82
C SER A 92 1.91 3.35 4.25
N LEU A 93 1.96 4.36 5.12
CA LEU A 93 3.21 4.90 5.66
C LEU A 93 3.93 3.92 6.59
N GLN A 94 3.21 3.20 7.45
CA GLN A 94 3.81 2.18 8.30
C GLN A 94 4.48 1.07 7.48
N ILE A 95 3.78 0.54 6.47
CA ILE A 95 4.36 -0.48 5.59
C ILE A 95 5.49 0.08 4.73
N GLY A 96 5.36 1.31 4.22
CA GLY A 96 6.45 1.99 3.52
C GLY A 96 7.69 2.16 4.40
N GLY A 97 7.51 2.49 5.69
CA GLY A 97 8.55 2.54 6.71
C GLY A 97 9.29 1.22 6.88
N LEU A 98 8.54 0.15 7.11
CA LEU A 98 9.10 -1.19 7.28
C LEU A 98 9.87 -1.65 6.04
N LEU A 99 9.33 -1.42 4.83
CA LEU A 99 10.03 -1.73 3.60
C LEU A 99 11.31 -0.89 3.44
N SER A 100 11.24 0.42 3.69
CA SER A 100 12.41 1.32 3.55
C SER A 100 13.54 0.93 4.49
N GLU A 101 13.22 0.62 5.74
CA GLU A 101 14.21 0.21 6.73
C GLU A 101 14.93 -1.06 6.29
N GLN A 102 14.18 -2.07 5.85
CA GLN A 102 14.76 -3.36 5.49
C GLN A 102 15.50 -3.32 4.14
N LEU A 103 14.93 -2.65 3.13
CA LEU A 103 15.56 -2.49 1.81
C LEU A 103 16.77 -1.56 1.86
N GLY A 104 16.78 -0.58 2.77
CA GLY A 104 17.90 0.32 3.01
C GLY A 104 19.16 -0.36 3.54
N ARG A 105 19.05 -1.61 4.03
CA ARG A 105 20.21 -2.44 4.39
C ARG A 105 20.96 -2.98 3.16
N THR A 106 20.39 -2.84 1.96
CA THR A 106 21.05 -3.21 0.71
C THR A 106 21.95 -2.09 0.17
N LYS A 107 22.84 -2.41 -0.77
CA LYS A 107 23.75 -1.42 -1.39
C LYS A 107 23.04 -0.45 -2.35
N LYS A 108 21.75 -0.65 -2.65
CA LYS A 108 20.97 0.14 -3.60
C LYS A 108 19.80 0.79 -2.88
N SER A 109 19.48 2.03 -3.26
CA SER A 109 18.27 2.70 -2.81
C SER A 109 17.08 2.27 -3.66
N TRP A 110 15.98 1.89 -3.02
CA TRP A 110 14.74 1.49 -3.66
C TRP A 110 13.63 2.46 -3.26
N PRO A 111 13.31 3.47 -4.09
CA PRO A 111 12.26 4.42 -3.76
C PRO A 111 10.91 3.70 -3.66
N ILE A 112 10.17 4.02 -2.61
CA ILE A 112 8.83 3.49 -2.34
C ILE A 112 7.82 4.59 -2.63
N GLU A 113 6.86 4.27 -3.50
CA GLU A 113 5.74 5.13 -3.86
C GLU A 113 4.56 4.83 -2.93
N VAL A 114 4.04 5.84 -2.24
CA VAL A 114 2.83 5.71 -1.42
C VAL A 114 1.63 6.16 -2.25
N HIS A 115 0.74 5.22 -2.54
CA HIS A 115 -0.42 5.40 -3.38
C HIS A 115 -1.66 5.67 -2.54
N LEU A 116 -2.33 6.78 -2.82
CA LEU A 116 -3.59 7.15 -2.21
C LEU A 116 -4.72 6.97 -3.22
N ASP A 117 -5.67 6.09 -2.89
CA ASP A 117 -6.90 5.96 -3.66
C ASP A 117 -7.94 6.99 -3.21
N ILE A 118 -7.64 8.26 -3.43
CA ILE A 118 -8.56 9.35 -3.11
C ILE A 118 -8.72 10.25 -4.35
N GLY A 119 -9.96 10.48 -4.76
CA GLY A 119 -10.28 11.49 -5.77
C GLY A 119 -10.29 12.90 -5.16
N GLU A 120 -9.71 13.88 -5.85
CA GLU A 120 -9.75 15.30 -5.48
C GLU A 120 -11.14 15.94 -5.75
N LYS A 121 -12.20 15.52 -5.04
CA LYS A 121 -13.54 16.13 -5.22
C LYS A 121 -14.14 16.60 -3.90
N GLY A 122 -14.44 17.90 -3.82
CA GLY A 122 -15.26 18.50 -2.77
C GLY A 122 -14.64 18.48 -1.38
N ALA A 123 -15.40 18.00 -0.38
CA ALA A 123 -15.10 18.07 1.05
C ALA A 123 -13.84 17.30 1.49
N THR A 124 -13.25 16.47 0.63
CA THR A 124 -12.04 15.69 0.94
C THR A 124 -10.75 16.43 0.60
N LYS A 125 -10.80 17.54 -0.16
CA LYS A 125 -9.61 18.24 -0.67
C LYS A 125 -8.64 18.69 0.44
N GLN A 126 -9.16 19.17 1.57
CA GLN A 126 -8.32 19.57 2.69
C GLN A 126 -7.61 18.36 3.32
N VAL A 127 -8.35 17.28 3.56
CA VAL A 127 -7.80 16.03 4.12
C VAL A 127 -6.76 15.42 3.18
N VAL A 128 -7.00 15.44 1.87
CA VAL A 128 -6.01 15.00 0.86
C VAL A 128 -4.73 15.81 0.97
N ARG A 129 -4.81 17.13 1.07
CA ARG A 129 -3.61 17.99 1.23
C ARG A 129 -2.87 17.70 2.52
N GLU A 130 -3.58 17.49 3.63
CA GLU A 130 -2.99 17.09 4.92
C GLU A 130 -2.23 15.76 4.78
N ILE A 131 -2.85 14.77 4.14
CA ILE A 131 -2.24 13.46 3.92
C ILE A 131 -1.01 13.54 3.00
N VAL A 132 -1.11 14.27 1.88
CA VAL A 132 0.01 14.45 0.94
C VAL A 132 1.18 15.17 1.63
N ALA A 133 0.90 16.21 2.41
CA ALA A 133 1.92 16.91 3.18
C ALA A 133 2.57 15.98 4.22
N TRP A 134 1.79 15.11 4.85
CA TRP A 134 2.31 14.13 5.81
C TRP A 134 3.22 13.08 5.13
N ILE A 135 2.82 12.54 3.98
CA ILE A 135 3.61 11.53 3.26
C ILE A 135 4.93 12.13 2.78
N THR A 136 4.89 13.32 2.19
CA THR A 136 6.09 14.01 1.70
C THR A 136 7.05 14.38 2.83
N GLN A 137 6.54 14.89 3.97
CA GLN A 137 7.35 15.13 5.18
C GLN A 137 7.93 13.84 5.78
N SER A 138 7.30 12.70 5.54
CA SER A 138 7.80 11.38 5.96
C SER A 138 8.86 10.81 5.00
N GLY A 139 9.25 11.54 3.94
CA GLY A 139 10.28 11.14 2.98
C GLY A 139 9.80 10.27 1.83
N TYR A 140 8.49 10.11 1.64
CA TYR A 140 7.91 9.29 0.58
C TYR A 140 7.32 10.14 -0.56
N GLU A 141 7.32 9.57 -1.76
CA GLU A 141 6.58 10.16 -2.88
C GLU A 141 5.10 9.77 -2.77
N ALA A 142 4.22 10.77 -2.66
CA ALA A 142 2.77 10.58 -2.70
C ALA A 142 2.27 10.53 -4.13
N LYS A 143 1.63 9.43 -4.54
CA LYS A 143 0.91 9.30 -5.81
C LYS A 143 -0.60 9.29 -5.56
N ILE A 144 -1.32 10.15 -6.27
CA ILE A 144 -2.79 10.24 -6.25
C ILE A 144 -3.32 9.79 -7.61
N LYS A 145 -4.55 9.27 -7.71
CA LYS A 145 -5.17 8.96 -9.01
C LYS A 145 -5.09 10.18 -9.96
N PRO A 146 -4.75 9.98 -11.25
CA PRO A 146 -4.62 8.70 -11.94
C PRO A 146 -3.27 7.98 -11.75
N ASP A 147 -2.25 8.63 -11.18
CA ASP A 147 -0.90 8.08 -11.08
C ASP A 147 -0.78 6.94 -10.05
N ALA A 148 -1.77 6.81 -9.15
CA ALA A 148 -1.85 5.74 -8.14
C ALA A 148 -2.34 4.37 -8.66
N TYR A 149 -2.55 4.19 -9.96
CA TYR A 149 -3.32 3.09 -10.56
C TYR A 149 -2.91 1.66 -10.14
N GLY A 150 -1.61 1.40 -9.90
CA GLY A 150 -1.11 0.08 -9.55
C GLY A 150 -1.67 -0.45 -8.22
N ALA A 151 -1.27 0.17 -7.10
CA ALA A 151 -1.67 -0.25 -5.75
C ALA A 151 -3.19 -0.17 -5.56
N SER A 152 -3.82 0.91 -6.03
CA SER A 152 -5.26 1.11 -5.95
C SER A 152 -6.04 -0.03 -6.61
N LYS A 153 -5.63 -0.52 -7.79
CA LYS A 153 -6.32 -1.62 -8.47
C LYS A 153 -6.25 -2.95 -7.72
N VAL A 154 -5.09 -3.25 -7.14
CA VAL A 154 -4.94 -4.48 -6.34
C VAL A 154 -5.78 -4.35 -5.09
N ALA A 155 -5.68 -3.24 -4.35
CA ALA A 155 -6.50 -3.01 -3.17
C ALA A 155 -8.01 -3.11 -3.50
N ASP A 156 -8.47 -2.42 -4.56
CA ASP A 156 -9.86 -2.45 -5.06
C ASP A 156 -10.37 -3.87 -5.32
N ARG A 157 -9.53 -4.72 -5.94
CA ARG A 157 -9.90 -6.13 -6.23
C ARG A 157 -10.18 -6.91 -4.95
N TYR A 158 -9.42 -6.63 -3.90
CA TYR A 158 -9.51 -7.31 -2.61
C TYR A 158 -10.41 -6.57 -1.61
N THR A 159 -10.88 -5.36 -1.88
CA THR A 159 -11.96 -4.74 -1.11
C THR A 159 -13.33 -5.12 -1.67
N LYS A 160 -13.55 -5.06 -2.99
CA LYS A 160 -14.91 -5.20 -3.57
C LYS A 160 -15.42 -6.63 -3.78
N HIS A 161 -14.53 -7.62 -3.83
CA HIS A 161 -14.88 -9.03 -4.08
C HIS A 161 -14.41 -9.97 -2.95
N GLY A 162 -14.32 -9.46 -1.73
CA GLY A 162 -13.87 -10.18 -0.52
C GLY A 162 -14.95 -10.40 0.52
#